data_AF-A0A841FGH6-F1
#
_entry.id   AF-A0A841FGH6-F1
#
_cell.length_a   1.000
_cell.length_b   1.000
_cell.length_c   1.000
_cell.angle_alpha   90.00
_cell.angle_beta   90.00
_cell.angle_gamma   90.00
#
_symmetry.space_group_name_H-M   'P 1'
#
loop_
_entity.id
_entity.type
_entity.pdbx_description
1 polymer ?
#
loop_
_entity_poly.entity_id
_entity_poly.type
_entity_poly.pdbx_seq_one_letter_code
_entity_poly.pdbx_strand_id
1 'polypeptide(L)'
;MGYETEFTGSMAVVPPLNAAEIAFLARFSNTRRMDRAKGPYFVDGSGHAGQGRDPDIRDFNKPFEGQPGLWCRWEASADGSRIAWNGAEKFYDAAEWMAYLIDHFLKPGAVASGPVEEAWVRPVGFAGFTFDHVVNGRIGAEGEEPGDVWRIEVRDNVAYVVCREPLDPEGEWGGPCEHAVWRFEGGASRRLSGEDAAGFDEVEATP
;
A
#
# COMPACT_ATOMS: atom_id res chain seq x y z
N MET A 1 6.04 -22.41 -5.19
CA MET A 1 7.24 -21.56 -5.06
C MET A 1 6.76 -20.11 -5.07
N GLY A 2 7.53 -19.17 -4.59
CA GLY A 2 7.12 -17.77 -4.52
C GLY A 2 8.34 -16.90 -4.38
N TYR A 3 8.42 -15.90 -5.25
CA TYR A 3 9.60 -15.08 -5.47
C TYR A 3 9.98 -14.29 -4.21
N GLU A 4 11.28 -14.22 -3.94
CA GLU A 4 11.86 -13.29 -2.99
C GLU A 4 12.00 -11.89 -3.63
N THR A 5 11.85 -10.84 -2.82
CA THR A 5 12.00 -9.45 -3.25
C THR A 5 12.42 -8.63 -2.05
N GLU A 6 13.56 -7.97 -2.12
CA GLU A 6 14.00 -7.04 -1.09
C GLU A 6 13.51 -5.62 -1.38
N PHE A 7 13.04 -4.92 -0.35
CA PHE A 7 12.58 -3.53 -0.45
C PHE A 7 13.44 -2.60 0.41
N THR A 8 14.00 -1.55 -0.18
CA THR A 8 14.95 -0.64 0.49
C THR A 8 14.51 0.81 0.46
N GLY A 9 14.64 1.51 1.59
CA GLY A 9 14.21 2.91 1.75
C GLY A 9 12.93 3.06 2.57
N SER A 10 12.24 4.19 2.41
CA SER A 10 11.03 4.52 3.17
C SER A 10 10.25 5.66 2.52
N MET A 11 8.92 5.62 2.58
CA MET A 11 8.09 6.81 2.38
C MET A 11 8.13 7.69 3.64
N ALA A 12 8.08 9.01 3.48
CA ALA A 12 7.85 9.96 4.56
C ALA A 12 6.36 10.29 4.66
N VAL A 13 5.89 10.63 5.87
CA VAL A 13 4.49 10.94 6.18
C VAL A 13 4.42 12.27 6.94
N VAL A 14 3.64 13.23 6.44
CA VAL A 14 3.54 14.59 6.98
C VAL A 14 2.07 15.05 7.06
N PRO A 15 1.52 15.41 8.24
CA PRO A 15 2.13 15.27 9.57
C PRO A 15 2.45 13.81 9.91
N PRO A 16 3.41 13.55 10.83
CA PRO A 16 3.68 12.20 11.32
C PRO A 16 2.44 11.53 11.92
N LEU A 17 2.33 10.22 11.74
CA LEU A 17 1.25 9.40 12.30
C LEU A 17 1.21 9.48 13.82
N ASN A 18 0.00 9.50 14.38
CA ASN A 18 -0.20 9.46 15.82
C ASN A 18 -0.26 8.02 16.36
N ALA A 19 -0.24 7.88 17.68
CA ALA A 19 -0.16 6.57 18.34
C ALA A 19 -1.32 5.60 17.99
N ALA A 20 -2.51 6.10 17.67
CA ALA A 20 -3.64 5.28 17.26
C ALA A 20 -3.48 4.73 15.83
N GLU A 21 -2.93 5.52 14.92
CA GLU A 21 -2.61 5.14 13.54
C GLU A 21 -1.47 4.11 13.50
N ILE A 22 -0.36 4.39 14.20
CA ILE A 22 0.77 3.45 14.32
C ILE A 22 0.29 2.10 14.90
N ALA A 23 -0.48 2.13 15.99
CA ALA A 23 -1.01 0.92 16.64
C ALA A 23 -2.15 0.22 15.87
N PHE A 24 -2.69 0.84 14.82
CA PHE A 24 -3.57 0.16 13.86
C PHE A 24 -2.76 -0.44 12.72
N LEU A 25 -1.89 0.34 12.06
CA LEU A 25 -1.11 -0.11 10.91
C LEU A 25 -0.19 -1.28 11.26
N ALA A 26 0.46 -1.26 12.43
CA ALA A 26 1.25 -2.39 12.93
C ALA A 26 0.41 -3.67 13.15
N ARG A 27 -0.89 -3.56 13.48
CA ARG A 27 -1.80 -4.72 13.51
C ARG A 27 -2.31 -5.10 12.13
N PHE A 28 -2.50 -4.14 11.23
CA PHE A 28 -2.95 -4.36 9.85
C PHE A 28 -1.90 -5.14 9.03
N SER A 29 -0.61 -4.78 9.16
CA SER A 29 0.53 -5.48 8.55
C SER A 29 0.72 -6.90 9.08
N ASN A 30 0.54 -7.09 10.39
CA ASN A 30 0.73 -8.37 11.07
C ASN A 30 -0.54 -9.27 11.09
N THR A 31 -1.62 -8.91 10.37
CA THR A 31 -2.87 -9.67 10.33
C THR A 31 -3.29 -10.02 8.90
N ARG A 32 -3.51 -11.32 8.62
CA ARG A 32 -3.89 -11.80 7.28
C ARG A 32 -5.24 -11.24 6.83
N ARG A 33 -5.26 -10.71 5.61
CA ARG A 33 -6.29 -9.83 5.05
C ARG A 33 -7.39 -10.61 4.31
N MET A 34 -7.99 -11.58 4.98
CA MET A 34 -9.02 -12.49 4.43
C MET A 34 -10.39 -11.82 4.29
N ASP A 35 -11.26 -12.31 3.39
CA ASP A 35 -12.67 -11.90 3.32
C ASP A 35 -13.42 -12.31 4.60
N ARG A 36 -13.96 -11.30 5.29
CA ARG A 36 -14.63 -11.42 6.58
C ARG A 36 -15.92 -10.62 6.57
N ALA A 37 -16.96 -11.15 7.19
CA ALA A 37 -18.24 -10.46 7.41
C ALA A 37 -18.08 -9.15 8.19
N LYS A 38 -17.05 -9.05 9.04
CA LYS A 38 -16.66 -7.85 9.80
C LYS A 38 -16.04 -6.72 8.97
N GLY A 39 -15.83 -6.91 7.66
CA GLY A 39 -15.30 -5.90 6.75
C GLY A 39 -13.78 -5.88 6.62
N PRO A 40 -13.23 -5.08 5.68
CA PRO A 40 -11.82 -5.12 5.26
C PRO A 40 -10.85 -4.70 6.37
N TYR A 41 -11.27 -3.78 7.24
CA TYR A 41 -10.41 -3.15 8.26
C TYR A 41 -10.29 -3.95 9.56
N PHE A 42 -10.95 -5.11 9.69
CA PHE A 42 -10.90 -5.90 10.92
C PHE A 42 -9.50 -6.52 11.15
N VAL A 43 -8.87 -6.18 12.28
CA VAL A 43 -7.51 -6.62 12.64
C VAL A 43 -7.44 -7.57 13.84
N ASP A 44 -8.52 -7.73 14.61
CA ASP A 44 -8.51 -8.49 15.87
C ASP A 44 -8.95 -9.96 15.68
N GLY A 45 -8.41 -10.62 14.63
CA GLY A 45 -8.68 -12.03 14.32
C GLY A 45 -7.94 -13.00 15.26
N SER A 46 -8.48 -14.20 15.47
CA SER A 46 -7.85 -15.17 16.38
C SER A 46 -6.65 -15.91 15.75
N GLY A 47 -5.86 -16.60 16.57
CA GLY A 47 -4.72 -17.40 16.12
C GLY A 47 -3.51 -16.57 15.65
N HIS A 48 -2.48 -17.27 15.18
CA HIS A 48 -1.24 -16.61 14.71
C HIS A 48 -1.52 -15.72 13.48
N ALA A 49 -1.17 -14.44 13.57
CA ALA A 49 -1.41 -13.41 12.55
C ALA A 49 -2.89 -13.34 12.06
N GLY A 50 -3.84 -13.60 12.97
CA GLY A 50 -5.28 -13.56 12.68
C GLY A 50 -5.81 -14.66 11.75
N GLN A 51 -5.06 -15.76 11.61
CA GLN A 51 -5.36 -16.89 10.71
C GLN A 51 -6.17 -18.03 11.37
N GLY A 52 -6.79 -17.77 12.52
CA GLY A 52 -7.70 -18.70 13.18
C GLY A 52 -8.95 -18.99 12.35
N ARG A 53 -9.70 -20.03 12.74
CA ARG A 53 -10.97 -20.39 12.10
C ARG A 53 -12.13 -19.61 12.73
N ASP A 54 -12.04 -18.29 12.63
CA ASP A 54 -13.09 -17.38 13.11
C ASP A 54 -14.39 -17.56 12.31
N PRO A 55 -15.57 -17.55 12.94
CA PRO A 55 -16.86 -17.79 12.27
C PRO A 55 -17.29 -16.64 11.34
N ASP A 56 -16.60 -15.49 11.35
CA ASP A 56 -16.85 -14.38 10.42
C ASP A 56 -16.08 -14.49 9.09
N ILE A 57 -15.15 -15.44 8.95
CA ILE A 57 -14.40 -15.63 7.69
C ILE A 57 -15.32 -16.24 6.63
N ARG A 58 -15.45 -15.56 5.49
CA ARG A 58 -16.23 -16.01 4.34
C ARG A 58 -15.39 -16.84 3.39
N ASP A 59 -14.20 -16.36 3.08
CA ASP A 59 -13.17 -17.09 2.33
C ASP A 59 -11.83 -16.94 3.03
N PHE A 60 -11.17 -18.06 3.29
CA PHE A 60 -9.88 -18.11 3.98
C PHE A 60 -8.71 -17.79 3.06
N ASN A 61 -8.87 -17.83 1.73
CA ASN A 61 -7.79 -17.69 0.74
C ASN A 61 -8.02 -16.57 -0.27
N LYS A 62 -9.13 -15.82 -0.16
CA LYS A 62 -9.40 -14.61 -0.94
C LYS A 62 -9.40 -13.39 0.00
N PRO A 63 -8.87 -12.23 -0.41
CA PRO A 63 -9.06 -11.00 0.34
C PRO A 63 -10.48 -10.43 0.22
N PHE A 64 -10.83 -9.50 1.10
CA PHE A 64 -12.02 -8.68 0.92
C PHE A 64 -11.89 -7.84 -0.36
N GLU A 65 -13.01 -7.54 -1.02
CA GLU A 65 -13.05 -6.76 -2.26
C GLU A 65 -12.32 -5.41 -2.13
N GLY A 66 -11.49 -5.06 -3.12
CA GLY A 66 -10.66 -3.85 -3.11
C GLY A 66 -9.33 -3.93 -2.36
N GLN A 67 -9.09 -4.93 -1.49
CA GLN A 67 -7.75 -5.16 -0.94
C GLN A 67 -6.86 -5.88 -1.96
N PRO A 68 -5.60 -5.44 -2.18
CA PRO A 68 -4.72 -6.02 -3.21
C PRO A 68 -4.45 -7.52 -3.02
N GLY A 69 -4.16 -7.94 -1.80
CA GLY A 69 -3.79 -9.31 -1.49
C GLY A 69 -4.08 -9.72 -0.05
N LEU A 70 -3.45 -10.79 0.42
CA LEU A 70 -3.66 -11.34 1.76
C LEU A 70 -2.71 -10.81 2.83
N TRP A 71 -1.64 -10.11 2.45
CA TRP A 71 -0.58 -9.64 3.35
C TRP A 71 -0.06 -8.27 2.93
N CYS A 72 -0.32 -7.24 3.74
CA CYS A 72 0.39 -5.97 3.65
C CYS A 72 1.67 -6.07 4.49
N ARG A 73 2.85 -5.74 3.94
CA ARG A 73 4.13 -5.75 4.69
C ARG A 73 4.73 -4.35 4.89
N TRP A 74 3.98 -3.31 4.54
CA TRP A 74 4.29 -1.94 4.93
C TRP A 74 3.97 -1.73 6.42
N GLU A 75 4.89 -1.10 7.14
CA GLU A 75 4.78 -0.80 8.55
C GLU A 75 5.23 0.63 8.85
N ALA A 76 4.56 1.28 9.81
CA ALA A 76 4.88 2.63 10.25
C ALA A 76 6.08 2.64 11.19
N SER A 77 6.92 3.68 11.10
CA SER A 77 7.99 3.91 12.08
C SER A 77 7.43 4.26 13.46
N ALA A 78 8.21 3.99 14.52
CA ALA A 78 7.78 4.21 15.91
C ALA A 78 7.54 5.69 16.28
N ASP A 79 8.03 6.63 15.48
CA ASP A 79 7.78 8.08 15.56
C ASP A 79 6.70 8.57 14.58
N GLY A 80 6.09 7.67 13.80
CA GLY A 80 5.06 7.96 12.82
C GLY A 80 5.53 8.71 11.57
N SER A 81 6.81 9.09 11.45
CA SER A 81 7.29 9.95 10.35
C SER A 81 7.47 9.22 9.02
N ARG A 82 7.45 7.88 9.01
CA ARG A 82 7.76 7.05 7.84
C ARG A 82 6.92 5.78 7.73
N ILE A 83 6.88 5.23 6.53
CA ILE A 83 6.42 3.86 6.23
C ILE A 83 7.51 3.14 5.45
N ALA A 84 7.83 1.90 5.84
CA ALA A 84 8.86 1.05 5.22
C ALA A 84 8.42 -0.42 5.19
N TRP A 85 9.17 -1.28 4.49
CA TRP A 85 8.95 -2.73 4.52
C TRP A 85 9.42 -3.30 5.86
N ASN A 86 8.62 -4.19 6.47
CA ASN A 86 8.97 -4.84 7.74
C ASN A 86 9.89 -6.07 7.61
N GLY A 87 10.52 -6.27 6.45
CA GLY A 87 11.45 -7.38 6.19
C GLY A 87 10.79 -8.76 6.09
N ALA A 88 9.46 -8.85 6.08
CA ALA A 88 8.77 -10.12 6.00
C ALA A 88 8.59 -10.60 4.55
N GLU A 89 9.04 -11.82 4.28
CA GLU A 89 9.01 -12.51 2.97
C GLU A 89 7.67 -12.41 2.22
N LYS A 90 7.77 -12.55 0.89
CA LYS A 90 6.67 -12.82 -0.06
C LYS A 90 5.61 -11.72 -0.04
N PHE A 91 6.08 -10.49 -0.25
CA PHE A 91 5.26 -9.28 -0.31
C PHE A 91 4.78 -9.00 -1.73
N TYR A 92 3.78 -9.75 -2.18
CA TYR A 92 3.07 -9.46 -3.42
C TYR A 92 2.29 -8.13 -3.32
N ASP A 93 2.00 -7.55 -4.49
CA ASP A 93 1.12 -6.38 -4.65
C ASP A 93 1.61 -5.15 -3.86
N ALA A 94 2.92 -4.98 -3.72
CA ALA A 94 3.52 -4.00 -2.81
C ALA A 94 3.21 -2.53 -3.18
N ALA A 95 3.14 -2.20 -4.47
CA ALA A 95 2.80 -0.84 -4.92
C ALA A 95 1.31 -0.54 -4.72
N GLU A 96 0.49 -1.53 -5.00
CA GLU A 96 -0.96 -1.55 -4.84
C GLU A 96 -1.34 -1.46 -3.34
N TRP A 97 -0.56 -2.09 -2.46
CA TRP A 97 -0.66 -1.93 -1.01
C TRP A 97 -0.24 -0.55 -0.52
N MET A 98 0.76 0.08 -1.14
CA MET A 98 1.14 1.46 -0.79
C MET A 98 -0.01 2.42 -1.15
N ALA A 99 -0.56 2.30 -2.37
CA ALA A 99 -1.75 3.03 -2.79
C ALA A 99 -2.94 2.77 -1.84
N TYR A 100 -3.27 1.50 -1.56
CA TYR A 100 -4.35 1.13 -0.65
C TYR A 100 -4.20 1.75 0.74
N LEU A 101 -3.00 1.73 1.35
CA LEU A 101 -2.80 2.39 2.64
C LEU A 101 -3.08 3.89 2.56
N ILE A 102 -2.53 4.55 1.53
CA ILE A 102 -2.71 6.00 1.32
C ILE A 102 -4.19 6.34 1.14
N ASP A 103 -4.87 5.65 0.23
CA ASP A 103 -6.25 5.91 -0.18
C ASP A 103 -7.29 5.52 0.90
N HIS A 104 -7.03 4.48 1.69
CA HIS A 104 -7.97 4.04 2.72
C HIS A 104 -7.71 4.66 4.10
N PHE A 105 -6.47 5.03 4.45
CA PHE A 105 -6.13 5.42 5.82
C PHE A 105 -5.39 6.75 5.99
N LEU A 106 -4.61 7.21 5.00
CA LEU A 106 -3.64 8.29 5.25
C LEU A 106 -4.07 9.64 4.69
N LYS A 107 -4.54 9.70 3.44
CA LYS A 107 -4.75 10.97 2.73
C LYS A 107 -5.98 11.76 3.24
N PRO A 108 -6.00 13.09 3.08
CA PRO A 108 -7.22 13.89 3.14
C PRO A 108 -8.38 13.26 2.36
N GLY A 109 -9.48 12.94 3.05
CA GLY A 109 -10.64 12.26 2.45
C GLY A 109 -10.49 10.75 2.25
N ALA A 110 -9.52 10.11 2.91
CA ALA A 110 -9.31 8.66 2.87
C ALA A 110 -10.58 7.86 3.23
N VAL A 111 -10.77 6.71 2.58
CA VAL A 111 -12.04 5.94 2.58
C VAL A 111 -12.52 5.57 4.00
N ALA A 112 -11.61 5.23 4.92
CA ALA A 112 -11.98 4.83 6.29
C ALA A 112 -12.38 6.00 7.22
N SER A 113 -12.26 7.25 6.77
CA SER A 113 -12.77 8.43 7.50
C SER A 113 -14.31 8.48 7.50
N GLY A 114 -14.93 8.07 6.40
CA GLY A 114 -16.37 8.07 6.19
C GLY A 114 -17.15 7.03 7.01
N PRO A 115 -18.46 6.88 6.73
CA PRO A 115 -19.24 5.77 7.27
C PRO A 115 -18.73 4.44 6.69
N VAL A 116 -18.81 3.39 7.50
CA VAL A 116 -18.66 1.99 7.06
C VAL A 116 -20.04 1.34 6.96
N GLU A 117 -20.14 0.24 6.20
CA GLU A 117 -21.34 -0.60 6.16
C GLU A 117 -21.77 -1.01 7.58
N GLU A 118 -23.08 -1.05 7.84
CA GLU A 118 -23.64 -1.34 9.18
C GLU A 118 -23.19 -2.70 9.75
N ALA A 119 -22.89 -3.66 8.87
CA ALA A 119 -22.39 -4.98 9.24
C ALA A 119 -20.88 -5.04 9.56
N TRP A 120 -20.11 -3.98 9.28
CA TRP A 120 -18.66 -3.96 9.48
C TRP A 120 -18.28 -3.49 10.90
N VAL A 121 -17.20 -4.07 11.43
CA VAL A 121 -16.63 -3.65 12.72
C VAL A 121 -15.65 -2.51 12.46
N ARG A 122 -16.04 -1.26 12.78
CA ARG A 122 -15.10 -0.13 12.77
C ARG A 122 -14.04 -0.35 13.87
N PRO A 123 -12.73 -0.42 13.54
CA PRO A 123 -11.68 -0.61 14.53
C PRO A 123 -11.65 0.53 15.56
N VAL A 124 -11.47 0.19 16.84
CA VAL A 124 -11.48 1.17 17.95
C VAL A 124 -10.44 2.28 17.76
N GLY A 125 -9.32 1.98 17.09
CA GLY A 125 -8.28 2.96 16.77
C GLY A 125 -8.76 4.12 15.89
N PHE A 126 -9.76 3.93 15.03
CA PHE A 126 -10.25 4.96 14.10
C PHE A 126 -10.89 6.17 14.80
N ALA A 127 -11.22 6.07 16.10
CA ALA A 127 -11.66 7.20 16.90
C ALA A 127 -10.55 8.25 17.15
N GLY A 128 -9.28 7.90 16.90
CA GLY A 128 -8.12 8.79 17.00
C GLY A 128 -7.38 9.00 15.69
N PHE A 129 -7.96 8.68 14.53
CA PHE A 129 -7.32 8.95 13.23
C PHE A 129 -7.58 10.40 12.78
N THR A 130 -6.58 11.06 12.18
CA THR A 130 -6.71 12.40 11.60
C THR A 130 -7.04 12.37 10.11
N PHE A 131 -6.55 11.37 9.37
CA PHE A 131 -6.74 11.22 7.91
C PHE A 131 -6.30 12.47 7.12
N ASP A 132 -5.22 13.14 7.53
CA ASP A 132 -4.77 14.42 6.99
C ASP A 132 -3.35 14.38 6.39
N HIS A 133 -2.78 13.19 6.19
CA HIS A 133 -1.39 13.01 5.86
C HIS A 133 -1.09 13.14 4.35
N VAL A 134 0.05 13.75 4.04
CA VAL A 134 0.70 13.68 2.73
C VAL A 134 1.87 12.70 2.82
N VAL A 135 1.80 11.66 1.99
CA VAL A 135 2.84 10.65 1.81
C VAL A 135 3.67 11.01 0.58
N ASN A 136 4.98 11.00 0.74
CA ASN A 136 5.96 11.33 -0.29
C ASN A 136 7.23 10.50 -0.08
N GLY A 137 7.82 9.94 -1.14
CA GLY A 137 9.10 9.22 -1.01
C GLY A 137 9.39 8.16 -2.06
N ARG A 138 10.40 7.34 -1.77
CA ARG A 138 10.95 6.33 -2.68
C ARG A 138 11.35 5.07 -1.91
N ILE A 139 10.94 3.93 -2.42
CA ILE A 139 11.39 2.60 -1.99
C ILE A 139 11.89 1.85 -3.24
N GLY A 140 13.17 1.47 -3.25
CA GLY A 140 13.73 0.57 -4.26
C GLY A 140 13.28 -0.86 -4.00
N ALA A 141 13.19 -1.66 -5.05
CA ALA A 141 12.85 -3.08 -4.98
C ALA A 141 13.76 -3.87 -5.93
N GLU A 142 14.19 -5.05 -5.49
CA GLU A 142 15.07 -5.96 -6.23
C GLU A 142 14.57 -7.41 -6.05
N GLY A 143 14.30 -8.09 -7.18
CA GLY A 143 13.84 -9.47 -7.24
C GLY A 143 14.97 -10.50 -7.29
N GLU A 144 14.63 -11.76 -7.61
CA GLU A 144 15.60 -12.88 -7.66
C GLU A 144 16.56 -12.83 -8.86
N GLU A 145 16.16 -12.21 -9.98
CA GLU A 145 16.96 -12.18 -11.21
C GLU A 145 17.80 -10.89 -11.32
N PRO A 146 19.12 -10.97 -11.60
CA PRO A 146 19.98 -9.79 -11.71
C PRO A 146 19.54 -8.81 -12.80
N GLY A 147 18.88 -7.73 -12.40
CA GLY A 147 18.28 -6.74 -13.30
C GLY A 147 16.78 -6.53 -13.10
N ASP A 148 16.11 -7.40 -12.33
CA ASP A 148 14.73 -7.22 -11.86
C ASP A 148 14.69 -6.15 -10.75
N VAL A 149 14.93 -4.89 -11.14
CA VAL A 149 15.02 -3.74 -10.25
C VAL A 149 14.05 -2.64 -10.63
N TRP A 150 13.22 -2.23 -9.67
CA TRP A 150 12.25 -1.16 -9.84
C TRP A 150 12.18 -0.26 -8.61
N ARG A 151 11.36 0.79 -8.68
CA ARG A 151 11.14 1.72 -7.58
C ARG A 151 9.65 1.99 -7.43
N ILE A 152 9.14 1.83 -6.22
CA ILE A 152 7.88 2.42 -5.80
C ILE A 152 8.20 3.86 -5.42
N GLU A 153 7.61 4.82 -6.11
CA GLU A 153 7.71 6.24 -5.80
C GLU A 153 6.31 6.76 -5.44
N VAL A 154 6.21 7.56 -4.38
CA VAL A 154 4.98 8.27 -4.03
C VAL A 154 5.23 9.76 -4.17
N ARG A 155 4.36 10.44 -4.93
CA ARG A 155 4.34 11.89 -5.07
C ARG A 155 2.95 12.39 -4.71
N ASP A 156 2.86 13.19 -3.65
CA ASP A 156 1.63 13.80 -3.12
C ASP A 156 0.42 12.86 -3.08
N ASN A 157 0.58 11.77 -2.32
CA ASN A 157 -0.41 10.69 -2.14
C ASN A 157 -0.75 9.87 -3.41
N VAL A 158 -0.05 10.03 -4.54
CA VAL A 158 -0.17 9.14 -5.71
C VAL A 158 1.02 8.18 -5.80
N ALA A 159 0.76 6.88 -6.01
CA ALA A 159 1.78 5.85 -6.12
C ALA A 159 2.11 5.50 -7.58
N TYR A 160 3.41 5.37 -7.86
CA TYR A 160 3.99 5.12 -9.18
C TYR A 160 4.93 3.92 -9.11
N VAL A 161 4.84 3.00 -10.06
CA VAL A 161 5.90 2.01 -10.31
C VAL A 161 6.81 2.57 -11.40
N VAL A 162 8.04 2.90 -11.01
CA VAL A 162 9.10 3.39 -11.89
C VAL A 162 10.11 2.26 -12.08
N CYS A 163 10.02 1.57 -13.21
CA CYS A 163 11.04 0.62 -13.64
C CYS A 163 12.26 1.36 -14.20
N ARG A 164 13.41 0.69 -14.25
CA ARG A 164 14.60 1.22 -14.92
C ARG A 164 14.44 1.03 -16.44
N GLU A 165 14.61 2.10 -17.22
CA GLU A 165 14.73 1.96 -18.68
C GLU A 165 16.01 1.18 -19.04
N PRO A 166 15.97 0.24 -20.00
CA PRO A 166 17.16 -0.44 -20.49
C PRO A 166 18.11 0.56 -21.19
N LEU A 167 19.41 0.37 -21.05
CA LEU A 167 20.45 1.37 -21.35
C LEU A 167 21.14 1.20 -22.71
N ASP A 168 20.46 0.64 -23.71
CA ASP A 168 21.09 0.33 -25.00
C ASP A 168 21.44 1.58 -25.83
N PRO A 169 22.60 1.65 -26.54
CA PRO A 169 23.01 0.60 -27.49
C PRO A 169 24.12 -0.46 -27.22
N GLU A 170 24.99 -0.57 -26.20
CA GLU A 170 25.42 0.17 -24.99
C GLU A 170 24.82 -0.18 -23.61
N GLY A 171 23.86 -1.11 -23.47
CA GLY A 171 23.35 -1.46 -22.14
C GLY A 171 22.06 -2.26 -22.00
N GLU A 172 21.75 -3.16 -22.93
CA GLU A 172 20.53 -3.99 -22.85
C GLU A 172 20.53 -5.04 -21.71
N TRP A 173 19.41 -5.09 -20.98
CA TRP A 173 18.74 -6.36 -20.63
C TRP A 173 17.22 -6.17 -20.78
N GLY A 174 16.60 -7.08 -21.54
CA GLY A 174 15.18 -7.49 -21.55
C GLY A 174 14.06 -6.57 -21.07
N GLY A 175 13.51 -5.76 -21.98
CA GLY A 175 12.06 -5.53 -22.08
C GLY A 175 11.40 -4.50 -21.12
N PRO A 176 10.39 -3.73 -21.59
CA PRO A 176 9.71 -2.76 -20.74
C PRO A 176 8.70 -3.43 -19.81
N CYS A 177 8.99 -3.42 -18.51
CA CYS A 177 7.93 -3.39 -17.50
C CYS A 177 7.18 -2.05 -17.65
N GLU A 178 6.07 -2.10 -18.39
CA GLU A 178 5.19 -0.96 -18.70
C GLU A 178 4.92 -0.07 -17.47
N HIS A 179 5.31 1.21 -17.56
CA HIS A 179 5.05 2.25 -16.57
C HIS A 179 3.61 2.19 -16.04
N ALA A 180 3.45 1.79 -14.78
CA ALA A 180 2.16 1.63 -14.13
C ALA A 180 1.95 2.75 -13.10
N VAL A 181 1.03 3.67 -13.42
CA VAL A 181 0.50 4.65 -12.47
C VAL A 181 -0.73 4.03 -11.80
N TRP A 182 -0.73 3.98 -10.47
CA TRP A 182 -1.86 3.49 -9.69
C TRP A 182 -2.57 4.67 -9.02
N ARG A 183 -3.82 4.90 -9.42
CA ARG A 183 -4.77 5.77 -8.69
C ARG A 183 -6.03 4.97 -8.37
N PHE A 184 -6.54 5.10 -7.15
CA PHE A 184 -7.90 4.69 -6.84
C PHE A 184 -8.88 5.81 -7.25
N GLU A 185 -9.79 5.50 -8.16
CA GLU A 185 -11.00 6.29 -8.41
C GLU A 185 -12.23 5.41 -8.12
N GLY A 186 -13.25 5.98 -7.48
CA GLY A 186 -14.53 5.29 -7.27
C GLY A 186 -14.51 4.02 -6.41
N GLY A 187 -13.42 3.73 -5.69
CA GLY A 187 -13.30 2.58 -4.79
C GLY A 187 -12.63 1.34 -5.38
N ALA A 188 -12.02 1.44 -6.56
CA ALA A 188 -11.19 0.37 -7.13
C ALA A 188 -9.83 0.92 -7.59
N SER A 189 -8.76 0.11 -7.42
CA SER A 189 -7.45 0.43 -7.99
C SER A 189 -7.52 0.33 -9.50
N ARG A 190 -7.12 1.39 -10.21
CA ARG A 190 -7.05 1.38 -11.67
C ARG A 190 -5.62 1.67 -12.12
N ARG A 191 -5.10 0.75 -12.95
CA ARG A 191 -3.87 0.96 -13.74
C ARG A 191 -4.20 2.00 -14.80
N LEU A 192 -3.59 3.17 -14.72
CA LEU A 192 -3.71 4.20 -15.75
C LEU A 192 -2.70 3.95 -16.87
N SER A 193 -3.11 4.23 -18.10
CA SER A 193 -2.27 4.16 -19.30
C SER A 193 -1.31 5.36 -19.34
N GLY A 194 -0.18 5.23 -20.04
CA GLY A 194 0.85 6.29 -20.09
C GLY A 194 0.35 7.64 -20.62
N GLU A 195 -0.70 7.65 -21.46
CA GLU A 195 -1.32 8.89 -21.96
C GLU A 195 -2.08 9.67 -20.87
N ASP A 196 -2.66 8.98 -19.88
CA ASP A 196 -3.39 9.60 -18.75
C ASP A 196 -2.45 10.29 -17.74
N ALA A 197 -1.16 9.92 -17.75
CA ALA A 197 -0.15 10.49 -16.85
C ALA A 197 0.33 11.89 -17.29
N ALA A 198 0.35 12.15 -18.60
CA ALA A 198 0.93 13.36 -19.18
C ALA A 198 0.18 14.66 -18.85
N GLY A 199 -1.07 14.58 -18.38
CA GLY A 199 -1.92 15.74 -18.08
C GLY A 199 -1.64 16.46 -16.76
N PHE A 200 -0.57 16.11 -16.03
CA PHE A 200 -0.33 16.58 -14.65
C PHE A 200 1.07 17.17 -14.38
N ASP A 201 1.98 17.25 -15.36
CA ASP A 201 3.30 17.87 -15.17
C ASP A 201 3.28 19.42 -15.22
N GLU A 202 2.19 20.05 -15.69
CA GLU A 202 2.00 21.51 -15.59
C GLU A 202 1.21 21.91 -14.35
N VAL A 203 1.88 21.91 -13.20
CA VAL A 203 1.54 22.80 -12.08
C VAL A 203 2.74 23.74 -11.88
N GLU A 204 2.65 24.94 -12.46
CA GLU A 204 3.77 25.89 -12.49
C GLU A 204 4.30 26.22 -11.08
N ALA A 205 5.61 26.01 -10.89
CA ALA A 205 6.35 26.53 -9.74
C ALA A 205 6.49 28.06 -9.84
N THR A 206 5.40 28.75 -9.51
CA THR A 206 5.35 30.23 -9.46
C THR A 206 6.31 30.73 -8.36
N PRO A 207 7.15 31.74 -8.65
CA PRO A 207 8.21 32.21 -7.75
C PRO A 207 7.74 33.07 -6.55
#